data_AF-A0A412L556-F1
#
_entry.id   AF-A0A412L556-F1
#
_cell.length_a   1.000
_cell.length_b   1.000
_cell.length_c   1.000
_cell.angle_alpha   90.00
_cell.angle_beta   90.00
_cell.angle_gamma   90.00
#
_symmetry.space_group_name_H-M   'P 1'
#
loop_
_entity.id
_entity.type
_entity.pdbx_description
1 polymer ?
#
loop_
_entity_poly.entity_id
_entity_poly.type
_entity_poly.pdbx_seq_one_letter_code
_entity_poly.pdbx_strand_id
1 'polypeptide(L)'
;MAYMISGGFIIAAIGLLMLLREKSRAVQKQERQIRELKQELKSSHGADAEQRKGEIRELANIIHLYASLSEEETQSPSLKEKQRIIQKTAEELLQIAEK
;
A
#
# COMPACT_ATOMS: atom_id res chain seq x y z
N MET A 1 -40.32 -52.05 0.62
CA MET A 1 -40.41 -50.65 1.09
C MET A 1 -39.08 -50.08 1.59
N ALA A 2 -38.31 -50.79 2.43
CA ALA A 2 -37.04 -50.26 2.97
C ALA A 2 -36.02 -49.80 1.91
N TYR A 3 -35.88 -50.54 0.80
CA TYR A 3 -34.96 -50.21 -0.30
C TYR A 3 -35.35 -48.96 -1.11
N MET A 4 -36.63 -48.61 -1.15
CA MET A 4 -37.08 -47.38 -1.82
C MET A 4 -36.80 -46.14 -0.97
N ILE A 5 -36.95 -46.27 0.35
CA ILE A 5 -36.64 -45.19 1.31
C ILE A 5 -35.12 -44.94 1.34
N SER A 6 -34.30 -46.00 1.37
CA SER A 6 -32.84 -45.85 1.35
C SER A 6 -32.31 -45.29 0.02
N GLY A 7 -32.91 -45.64 -1.11
CA GLY A 7 -32.55 -45.07 -2.43
C GLY A 7 -32.77 -43.56 -2.52
N GLY A 8 -33.87 -43.04 -1.96
CA GLY A 8 -34.14 -41.60 -1.91
C GLY A 8 -33.13 -40.82 -1.05
N PHE A 9 -32.71 -41.39 0.08
CA PHE A 9 -31.67 -40.81 0.93
C PHE A 9 -30.31 -40.73 0.24
N ILE A 10 -29.95 -41.75 -0.55
CA ILE A 10 -28.68 -41.77 -1.30
C ILE A 10 -28.66 -40.67 -2.35
N ILE A 11 -29.75 -40.49 -3.11
CA ILE A 11 -29.85 -39.45 -4.14
C ILE A 11 -29.79 -38.05 -3.50
N ALA A 12 -30.50 -37.85 -2.39
CA ALA A 12 -30.45 -36.58 -1.65
C ALA A 12 -29.04 -36.28 -1.13
N ALA A 13 -28.33 -37.27 -0.60
CA ALA A 13 -26.95 -37.11 -0.12
C ALA A 13 -25.98 -36.75 -1.25
N ILE A 14 -26.12 -37.36 -2.44
CA ILE A 14 -25.31 -37.04 -3.62
C ILE A 14 -25.57 -35.61 -4.11
N GLY A 15 -26.84 -35.19 -4.16
CA GLY A 15 -27.20 -33.81 -4.53
C GLY A 15 -26.62 -32.77 -3.57
N LEU A 16 -26.66 -33.06 -2.26
CA LEU A 16 -26.09 -32.20 -1.23
C LEU A 16 -24.56 -32.10 -1.35
N LEU A 17 -23.89 -33.22 -1.65
CA LEU A 17 -22.45 -33.25 -1.93
C LEU A 17 -22.07 -32.46 -3.19
N MET A 18 -22.88 -32.51 -4.25
CA MET A 18 -22.66 -31.70 -5.46
C MET A 18 -22.78 -30.20 -5.17
N LEU A 19 -23.82 -29.77 -4.44
CA LEU A 19 -23.99 -28.37 -4.04
C LEU A 19 -22.85 -27.87 -3.14
N LEU A 20 -22.37 -28.69 -2.22
CA LEU A 20 -21.21 -28.37 -1.37
C LEU A 20 -19.93 -28.21 -2.20
N ARG A 21 -19.74 -29.05 -3.23
CA ARG A 21 -18.58 -28.93 -4.14
C ARG A 21 -18.65 -27.65 -4.98
N GLU A 22 -19.81 -27.28 -5.49
CA GLU A 22 -19.97 -26.02 -6.22
C GLU A 22 -19.71 -24.80 -5.34
N LYS A 23 -20.27 -24.77 -4.13
CA LYS A 23 -19.98 -23.70 -3.16
C LYS A 23 -18.50 -23.66 -2.77
N SER A 24 -17.87 -24.82 -2.54
CA SER A 24 -16.45 -24.90 -2.23
C SER A 24 -15.58 -24.36 -3.37
N ARG A 25 -15.92 -24.67 -4.63
CA ARG A 25 -15.23 -24.12 -5.81
C ARG A 25 -15.43 -22.61 -5.93
N ALA A 26 -16.63 -22.11 -5.68
CA ALA A 26 -16.91 -20.68 -5.69
C ALA A 26 -16.10 -19.93 -4.61
N VAL A 27 -16.04 -20.47 -3.39
CA VAL A 27 -15.21 -19.91 -2.30
C VAL A 27 -13.73 -19.93 -2.68
N GLN A 28 -13.21 -21.03 -3.24
CA GLN A 28 -11.82 -21.09 -3.70
C GLN A 28 -11.50 -20.06 -4.79
N LYS A 29 -12.44 -19.83 -5.73
CA LYS A 29 -12.28 -18.81 -6.77
C LYS A 29 -12.26 -17.41 -6.17
N GLN A 30 -13.17 -17.11 -5.24
CA GLN A 30 -13.20 -15.84 -4.52
C GLN A 30 -11.93 -15.62 -3.69
N GLU A 31 -11.43 -16.64 -2.99
CA GLU A 31 -10.17 -16.54 -2.26
C GLU A 31 -8.98 -16.26 -3.19
N ARG A 32 -8.93 -16.87 -4.38
CA ARG A 32 -7.89 -16.58 -5.37
C ARG A 32 -7.96 -15.13 -5.84
N GLN A 33 -9.16 -14.64 -6.18
CA GLN A 33 -9.37 -13.25 -6.56
C GLN A 33 -8.98 -12.27 -5.44
N ILE A 34 -9.32 -12.59 -4.18
CA ILE A 34 -8.91 -11.78 -3.03
C ILE A 34 -7.38 -11.78 -2.87
N ARG A 35 -6.72 -12.92 -3.06
CA ARG A 35 -5.24 -12.99 -3.01
C ARG A 35 -4.59 -12.17 -4.13
N GLU A 36 -5.10 -12.28 -5.35
CA GLU A 36 -4.63 -11.52 -6.52
C GLU A 36 -4.82 -10.02 -6.31
N LEU A 37 -6.03 -9.57 -5.94
CA LEU A 37 -6.31 -8.16 -5.64
C LEU A 37 -5.46 -7.63 -4.48
N LYS A 38 -5.22 -8.44 -3.44
CA LYS A 38 -4.36 -8.05 -2.31
C LYS A 38 -2.90 -7.93 -2.75
N GLN A 39 -2.44 -8.75 -3.67
CA GLN A 39 -1.08 -8.67 -4.23
C GLN A 39 -0.94 -7.44 -5.12
N GLU A 40 -1.92 -7.18 -6.00
CA GLU A 40 -1.97 -6.00 -6.87
C GLU A 40 -2.01 -4.70 -6.05
N LEU A 41 -2.86 -4.66 -5.02
CA LEU A 41 -2.97 -3.52 -4.10
C LEU A 41 -1.64 -3.26 -3.38
N LYS A 42 -0.97 -4.31 -2.89
CA LYS A 42 0.36 -4.19 -2.25
C LYS A 42 1.41 -3.66 -3.22
N SER A 43 1.43 -4.15 -4.47
CA SER A 43 2.38 -3.68 -5.47
C SER A 43 2.12 -2.24 -5.89
N SER A 44 0.85 -1.84 -6.04
CA SER A 44 0.46 -0.49 -6.42
C SER A 44 0.71 0.52 -5.30
N HIS A 45 0.31 0.21 -4.06
CA HIS A 45 0.56 1.10 -2.92
C HIS A 45 2.04 1.18 -2.56
N GLY A 46 2.79 0.07 -2.70
CA GLY A 46 4.23 0.08 -2.48
C GLY A 46 4.97 0.94 -3.50
N ALA A 47 4.62 0.81 -4.79
CA ALA A 47 5.21 1.64 -5.84
C ALA A 47 4.88 3.13 -5.70
N ASP A 48 3.63 3.48 -5.39
CA ASP A 48 3.22 4.88 -5.19
C ASP A 48 3.87 5.50 -3.94
N ALA A 49 4.00 4.73 -2.86
CA ALA A 49 4.66 5.19 -1.64
C ALA A 49 6.16 5.45 -1.85
N GLU A 50 6.87 4.55 -2.54
CA GLU A 50 8.29 4.75 -2.87
C GLU A 50 8.50 5.90 -3.84
N GLN A 51 7.62 6.07 -4.82
CA GLN A 51 7.67 7.22 -5.73
C GLN A 51 7.50 8.54 -4.97
N ARG A 52 6.47 8.63 -4.11
CA ARG A 52 6.25 9.82 -3.27
C ARG A 52 7.41 10.09 -2.32
N LYS A 53 8.01 9.04 -1.75
CA LYS A 53 9.20 9.15 -0.90
C LYS A 53 10.38 9.75 -1.68
N GLY A 54 10.59 9.32 -2.93
CA GLY A 54 11.57 9.89 -3.84
C GLY A 54 11.31 11.37 -4.15
N GLU A 55 10.06 11.74 -4.48
CA GLU A 55 9.67 13.12 -4.76
C GLU A 55 9.89 14.04 -3.55
N ILE A 56 9.51 13.59 -2.34
CA ILE A 56 9.75 14.34 -1.09
C ILE A 56 11.24 14.55 -0.86
N ARG A 57 12.05 13.52 -1.10
CA ARG A 57 13.52 13.60 -0.97
C ARG A 57 14.10 14.64 -1.93
N GLU A 58 13.69 14.64 -3.19
CA GLU A 58 14.18 15.58 -4.20
C GLU A 58 13.81 17.03 -3.83
N LEU A 59 12.54 17.26 -3.49
CA LEU A 59 12.05 18.58 -3.09
C LEU A 59 12.74 19.10 -1.84
N ALA A 60 12.94 18.26 -0.83
CA ALA A 60 13.64 18.65 0.39
C ALA A 60 15.11 19.01 0.11
N ASN A 61 15.79 18.27 -0.75
CA ASN A 61 17.16 18.60 -1.15
C ASN A 61 17.24 19.93 -1.92
N ILE A 62 16.27 20.21 -2.80
CA ILE A 62 16.16 21.49 -3.50
C ILE A 62 15.98 22.64 -2.49
N ILE A 63 15.05 22.50 -1.55
CA ILE A 63 14.79 23.52 -0.52
C ILE A 63 16.05 23.78 0.32
N HIS A 64 16.76 22.72 0.72
CA HIS A 64 18.01 22.81 1.46
C HIS A 64 19.05 23.63 0.70
N LEU A 65 19.31 23.29 -0.57
CA LEU A 65 20.27 23.98 -1.41
C LEU A 65 19.93 25.46 -1.59
N TYR A 66 18.68 25.77 -1.91
CA TYR A 66 18.24 27.17 -2.07
C TYR A 66 18.32 27.95 -0.76
N ALA A 67 18.01 27.32 0.38
CA ALA A 67 18.17 27.95 1.68
C ALA A 67 19.64 28.26 1.98
N SER A 68 20.55 27.34 1.71
CA SER A 68 22.00 27.54 1.88
C SER A 68 22.55 28.67 1.01
N LEU A 69 22.20 28.67 -0.29
CA LEU A 69 22.63 29.73 -1.21
C LEU A 69 22.10 31.09 -0.76
N SER A 70 20.84 31.14 -0.35
CA SER A 70 20.22 32.39 0.11
C SER A 70 20.78 32.87 1.45
N GLU A 71 21.24 31.96 2.32
CA GLU A 71 21.96 32.28 3.57
C GLU A 71 23.34 32.88 3.31
N GLU A 72 24.05 32.37 2.31
CA GLU A 72 25.35 32.91 1.89
C GLU A 72 25.21 34.33 1.32
N GLU A 73 24.18 34.56 0.51
CA GLU A 73 23.95 35.85 -0.18
C GLU A 73 23.33 36.94 0.70
N THR A 74 22.72 36.60 1.83
CA THR A 74 21.97 37.61 2.62
C THR A 74 22.85 38.42 3.56
N GLN A 75 22.60 39.75 3.60
CA GLN A 75 23.26 40.68 4.52
C GLN A 75 22.48 40.91 5.82
N SER A 76 21.25 40.38 5.92
CA SER A 76 20.40 40.54 7.11
C SER A 76 20.52 39.34 8.06
N PRO A 77 20.93 39.55 9.33
CA PRO A 77 20.99 38.49 10.33
C PRO A 77 19.64 37.77 10.56
N SER A 78 18.53 38.49 10.43
CA SER A 78 17.18 37.91 10.63
C SER A 78 16.74 37.02 9.46
N LEU A 79 17.26 37.26 8.24
CA LEU A 79 17.01 36.40 7.09
C LEU A 79 17.90 35.16 7.14
N LYS A 80 19.16 35.27 7.59
CA LYS A 80 20.05 34.11 7.82
C LYS A 80 19.42 33.10 8.76
N GLU A 81 18.91 33.57 9.90
CA GLU A 81 18.30 32.68 10.89
C GLU A 81 17.06 31.95 10.32
N LYS A 82 16.23 32.64 9.52
CA LYS A 82 15.08 32.02 8.86
C LYS A 82 15.50 30.98 7.83
N GLN A 83 16.54 31.24 7.05
CA GLN A 83 17.07 30.27 6.07
C GLN A 83 17.69 29.06 6.76
N ARG A 84 18.41 29.25 7.86
CA ARG A 84 18.93 28.15 8.68
C ARG A 84 17.84 27.24 9.22
N ILE A 85 16.72 27.82 9.66
CA ILE A 85 15.53 27.04 10.09
C ILE A 85 14.96 26.25 8.91
N ILE A 86 14.80 26.87 7.73
CA ILE A 86 14.32 26.21 6.51
C ILE A 86 15.24 25.04 6.13
N GLN A 87 16.55 25.26 6.17
CA GLN A 87 17.56 24.24 5.89
C GLN A 87 17.44 23.06 6.85
N LYS A 88 17.35 23.32 8.16
CA LYS A 88 17.17 22.27 9.17
C LYS A 88 15.86 21.50 8.98
N THR A 89 14.76 22.17 8.70
CA THR A 89 13.47 21.51 8.44
C THR A 89 13.54 20.65 7.16
N ALA A 90 14.27 21.08 6.14
CA ALA A 90 14.52 20.26 4.96
C ALA A 90 15.35 19.01 5.26
N GLU A 91 16.36 19.10 6.13
CA GLU A 91 17.11 17.92 6.62
C GLU A 91 16.22 16.93 7.39
N GLU A 92 15.33 17.44 8.24
CA GLU A 92 14.37 16.60 8.96
C GLU A 92 13.40 15.88 8.00
N LEU A 93 12.93 16.57 6.96
CA LEU A 93 12.11 15.97 5.90
C LEU A 93 12.88 14.90 5.12
N LEU A 94 14.16 15.14 4.80
CA LEU A 94 15.03 14.15 4.16
C LEU A 94 15.17 12.89 5.03
N GLN A 95 15.40 13.05 6.33
CA GLN A 95 15.51 11.90 7.25
C GLN A 95 14.22 11.09 7.34
N ILE A 96 13.06 11.75 7.33
CA ILE A 96 11.75 11.08 7.31
C ILE A 96 11.58 10.34 5.97
N ALA A 97 11.99 10.96 4.86
CA ALA A 97 11.99 10.35 3.53
C ALA A 97 13.11 9.33 3.31
N GLU A 98 13.98 9.06 4.30
CA GLU A 98 14.99 8.00 4.25
C GLU A 98 14.60 6.77 5.06
N LYS A 99 13.85 6.96 6.16
CA LYS A 99 13.27 5.89 6.97
C LYS A 99 12.23 5.06 6.21
#